data_AF-A0A967S2N6-F1
#
_entry.id   AF-A0A967S2N6-F1
#
_cell.length_a   1.000
_cell.length_b   1.000
_cell.length_c   1.000
_cell.angle_alpha   90.00
_cell.angle_beta   90.00
_cell.angle_gamma   90.00
#
_symmetry.space_group_name_H-M   'P 1'
#
loop_
_entity.id
_entity.type
_entity.pdbx_description
1 polymer ?
#
loop_
_entity_poly.entity_id
_entity_poly.type
_entity_poly.pdbx_seq_one_letter_code
_entity_poly.pdbx_strand_id
1 'polypeptide(L)' 'MVRPVSLHLVRHGSAGHRGSWPGDDLERPLDERGTEQARRLAEHLGDAPIQSVWSSIA' A
#
# COMPACT_ATOMS: atom_id res chain seq x y z
N MET A 1 -7.20 -10.96 30.41
CA MET A 1 -6.39 -11.63 29.38
C MET A 1 -6.38 -10.73 28.15
N VAL A 2 -5.23 -10.18 27.76
CA VAL A 2 -5.12 -9.29 26.60
C VAL A 2 -5.02 -10.16 25.34
N ARG A 3 -5.83 -9.89 24.32
CA ARG A 3 -5.67 -10.53 23.01
C ARG A 3 -4.53 -9.85 22.25
N PRO A 4 -3.59 -10.59 21.63
CA PRO A 4 -2.56 -9.99 20.82
C PRO A 4 -3.17 -9.26 19.62
N VAL A 5 -2.59 -8.12 19.26
CA VAL A 5 -2.98 -7.33 18.09
C VAL A 5 -1.96 -7.59 16.99
N SER A 6 -2.43 -7.90 15.79
CA SER A 6 -1.58 -8.04 14.60
C SER A 6 -1.58 -6.74 13.80
N LEU A 7 -0.38 -6.22 13.53
CA LEU A 7 -0.18 -5.06 12.65
C LEU A 7 0.52 -5.51 11.37
N HIS A 8 -0.10 -5.25 10.23
CA HIS A 8 0.49 -5.48 8.91
C HIS A 8 1.10 -4.17 8.41
N LEU A 9 2.43 -4.03 8.52
CA LEU A 9 3.13 -2.86 8.00
C LEU A 9 3.52 -3.08 6.54
N VAL A 10 2.95 -2.27 5.66
CA VAL A 10 3.07 -2.43 4.21
C VAL A 10 3.83 -1.23 3.64
N ARG A 11 4.84 -1.49 2.81
CA ARG A 11 5.45 -0.46 1.96
C ARG A 11 4.58 -0.27 0.71
N HIS A 12 4.39 0.98 0.27
CA HIS A 12 3.67 1.28 -0.96
C HIS A 12 4.24 0.50 -2.17
N GLY A 13 3.38 0.24 -3.15
CA GLY A 13 3.76 -0.43 -4.40
C GLY A 13 4.69 0.42 -5.27
N SER A 14 5.16 -0.16 -6.37
CA SER A 14 5.97 0.57 -7.36
C SER A 14 5.23 1.82 -7.88
N ALA A 15 5.94 2.94 -7.98
CA ALA A 15 5.39 4.24 -8.37
C ALA A 15 6.26 4.93 -9.43
N GLY A 16 7.00 4.14 -10.21
CA GLY A 16 7.99 4.63 -11.17
C GLY A 16 9.15 5.41 -10.53
N HIS A 17 9.88 6.12 -11.40
CA HIS A 17 11.01 6.96 -11.00
C HIS A 17 10.56 8.40 -10.71
N ARG A 18 10.97 8.92 -9.55
CA ARG A 18 10.68 10.30 -9.13
C ARG A 18 11.08 11.35 -10.17
N GLY A 19 12.24 11.22 -10.79
CA GLY A 19 12.74 12.17 -11.80
C GLY A 19 11.97 12.18 -13.12
N SER A 20 11.13 11.17 -13.38
CA SER A 20 10.29 11.09 -14.57
C SER A 20 8.89 11.65 -14.34
N TRP A 21 8.52 11.98 -13.09
CA TRP A 21 7.21 12.53 -12.76
C TRP A 21 7.24 14.06 -12.84
N PRO A 22 6.37 14.67 -13.65
CA PRO A 22 6.39 16.12 -13.85
C PRO A 22 5.69 16.91 -12.74
N GLY A 23 4.96 16.25 -11.83
CA GLY A 23 4.15 16.89 -10.78
C GLY A 23 4.80 16.85 -9.40
N ASP A 24 4.01 17.23 -8.38
CA ASP A 24 4.41 17.02 -6.99
C ASP A 24 4.56 15.52 -6.71
N ASP A 25 5.66 15.14 -6.06
CA ASP A 25 5.95 13.75 -5.72
C ASP A 25 4.92 13.15 -4.77
N LEU A 26 4.26 14.00 -3.97
CA LEU A 26 3.12 13.65 -3.13
C LEU A 26 1.92 13.13 -3.95
N GLU A 27 1.75 13.63 -5.18
CA GLU A 27 0.69 13.20 -6.10
C GLU A 27 1.11 12.04 -7.02
N ARG A 28 2.36 11.53 -6.90
CA ARG A 28 2.88 10.52 -7.83
C ARG A 28 2.13 9.18 -7.64
N PRO A 29 1.43 8.68 -8.66
CA PRO A 29 0.62 7.48 -8.53
C PRO A 29 1.49 6.21 -8.55
N LEU A 30 0.87 5.10 -8.18
CA LEU A 30 1.41 3.78 -8.50
C LEU A 30 1.52 3.60 -10.01
N ASP A 31 2.56 2.91 -10.46
CA ASP A 31 2.65 2.45 -11.84
C ASP A 31 1.81 1.16 -12.03
N GLU A 32 1.77 0.63 -13.26
CA GLU A 32 1.02 -0.61 -13.57
C GLU A 32 1.45 -1.78 -12.68
N ARG A 33 2.76 -1.90 -12.41
CA ARG A 33 3.31 -2.94 -11.53
C ARG A 33 2.87 -2.71 -10.09
N GLY A 34 2.91 -1.47 -9.60
CA GLY A 34 2.45 -1.11 -8.26
C GLY A 34 0.97 -1.39 -8.06
N THR A 35 0.16 -1.14 -9.09
CA THR A 35 -1.28 -1.41 -9.09
C THR A 35 -1.54 -2.91 -8.96
N GLU A 36 -0.84 -3.76 -9.73
CA GLU A 36 -0.97 -5.22 -9.60
C GLU A 36 -0.43 -5.73 -8.25
N GLN A 37 0.64 -5.13 -7.71
CA GLN A 37 1.12 -5.44 -6.36
C GLN A 37 0.06 -5.16 -5.30
N ALA A 38 -0.62 -4.02 -5.38
CA ALA A 38 -1.70 -3.67 -4.46
C ALA A 38 -2.88 -4.65 -4.58
N ARG A 39 -3.26 -5.04 -5.81
CA ARG A 39 -4.30 -6.04 -6.07
C ARG A 39 -3.96 -7.38 -5.43
N ARG A 40 -2.74 -7.90 -5.65
CA ARG A 40 -2.28 -9.17 -5.07
C ARG A 40 -2.13 -9.12 -3.56
N LEU A 41 -1.77 -7.96 -3.00
CA LEU A 41 -1.72 -7.80 -1.56
C LEU A 41 -3.12 -7.95 -0.95
N ALA A 42 -4.14 -7.36 -1.57
CA ALA A 42 -5.52 -7.52 -1.13
C ALA A 42 -5.98 -8.98 -1.19
N GLU A 43 -5.60 -9.72 -2.25
CA GLU A 43 -5.84 -11.17 -2.34
C GLU A 43 -5.13 -11.94 -1.21
N HIS A 44 -3.86 -11.64 -0.97
CA HIS A 44 -3.05 -12.31 0.04
C HIS A 44 -3.55 -12.07 1.47
N LEU A 45 -4.06 -10.88 1.75
CA LEU A 45 -4.59 -10.50 3.06
C LEU A 45 -6.09 -10.73 3.20
N GLY A 46 -6.78 -11.27 2.19
CA GLY A 46 -8.24 -11.38 2.15
C GLY A 46 -8.85 -12.16 3.31
N ASP A 47 -8.13 -13.15 3.84
CA ASP A 47 -8.56 -13.97 4.98
C ASP A 47 -8.10 -13.41 6.34
N ALA A 48 -7.29 -12.34 6.34
CA ALA A 48 -6.81 -11.73 7.57
C ALA A 48 -7.95 -10.91 8.23
N PRO A 49 -8.11 -10.97 9.57
CA PRO A 49 -9.16 -10.23 10.28
C PRO A 49 -8.80 -8.73 10.41
N ILE A 50 -8.72 -8.02 9.28
CA ILE A 50 -8.38 -6.60 9.23
C ILE A 50 -9.59 -5.76 9.65
N GLN A 51 -9.44 -5.04 10.76
CA GLN A 51 -10.49 -4.18 11.31
C GLN A 51 -10.41 -2.73 10.81
N SER A 52 -9.21 -2.29 10.39
CA SER A 52 -8.99 -0.94 9.87
C SER A 52 -7.79 -0.93 8.93
N VAL A 53 -7.83 -0.02 7.96
CA VAL A 53 -6.73 0.22 7.00
C VAL A 53 -6.38 1.70 7.10
N TRP A 54 -5.08 1.97 7.20
CA TRP A 54 -4.52 3.31 7.27
C TRP A 54 -3.43 3.44 6.21
N SER A 55 -3.25 4.64 5.69
CA SER A 55 -2.16 4.99 4.77
C SER A 55 -1.53 6.30 5.23
N SER A 56 -0.29 6.56 4.79
CA SER A 56 0.23 7.92 4.85
C SER A 56 -0.69 8.85 4.04
N ILE A 57 -0.66 10.13 4.39
CA ILE A 57 -1.18 11.15 3.46
C ILE A 57 -0.32 11.05 2.20
N ALA A 58 -0.96 10.96 1.04
CA ALA A 58 -0.32 11.27 -0.22
C ALA A 58 -0.13 12.79 -0.23
#